data_AF-A0A8X6YY94-F1
#
_entry.id   AF-A0A8X6YY94-F1
#
_cell.length_a   1.000
_cell.length_b   1.000
_cell.length_c   1.000
_cell.angle_alpha   90.00
_cell.angle_beta   90.00
_cell.angle_gamma   90.00
#
_symmetry.space_group_name_H-M   'P 1'
#
loop_
_entity.id
_entity.type
_entity.pdbx_description
1 polymer ?
#
loop_
_entity_poly.entity_id
_entity_poly.type
_entity_poly.pdbx_seq_one_letter_code
_entity_poly.pdbx_strand_id
1 'polypeptide(L)'
;MGLLEPNDIVMADKGFLIENELASVGCKLQCPEFLRDKIQFDVSEMVSNCRLSNVRVTVERALLAELNSTNILKELYLTEASIM
;
A
#
# COMPACT_ATOMS: atom_id res chain seq x y z
N MET A 1 -12.46 -22.45 1.57
CA MET A 1 -13.07 -21.10 1.48
C MET A 1 -12.02 -20.18 0.88
N GLY A 2 -12.41 -19.35 -0.10
CA GLY A 2 -11.55 -18.26 -0.57
C GLY A 2 -11.49 -17.18 0.50
N LEU A 3 -10.30 -16.60 0.72
CA LEU A 3 -10.11 -15.52 1.69
C LEU A 3 -10.67 -14.16 1.20
N LEU A 4 -10.95 -14.05 -0.10
CA LEU A 4 -11.41 -12.83 -0.76
C LEU A 4 -12.87 -12.96 -1.16
N GLU A 5 -13.64 -11.92 -0.88
CA GLU A 5 -15.04 -11.78 -1.23
C GLU A 5 -15.24 -10.72 -2.34
N PRO A 6 -16.28 -10.86 -3.17
CA PRO A 6 -16.61 -9.84 -4.16
C PRO A 6 -16.78 -8.47 -3.49
N ASN A 7 -16.26 -7.43 -4.13
CA ASN A 7 -16.17 -6.04 -3.66
C ASN A 7 -15.09 -5.75 -2.61
N ASP A 8 -14.28 -6.73 -2.21
CA ASP A 8 -13.09 -6.47 -1.40
C ASP A 8 -12.10 -5.56 -2.14
N ILE A 9 -11.39 -4.75 -1.36
CA ILE A 9 -10.30 -3.91 -1.84
C ILE A 9 -8.99 -4.53 -1.38
N VAL A 10 -8.15 -4.87 -2.35
CA VAL A 10 -6.79 -5.35 -2.10
C VAL A 10 -5.84 -4.19 -2.32
N MET A 11 -5.11 -3.81 -1.28
CA MET A 11 -4.04 -2.82 -1.37
C MET A 11 -2.73 -3.51 -1.74
N ALA A 12 -2.01 -2.96 -2.73
CA ALA A 12 -0.69 -3.45 -3.10
C ALA A 12 0.27 -2.29 -3.34
N ASP A 13 1.56 -2.60 -3.29
CA ASP A 13 2.60 -1.64 -3.61
C ASP A 13 2.60 -1.30 -5.11
N LYS A 14 3.35 -0.25 -5.42
CA LYS A 14 3.53 0.24 -6.77
C LYS A 14 4.10 -0.86 -7.68
N GLY A 15 3.49 -1.06 -8.84
CA GLY A 15 3.98 -1.96 -9.90
C GLY A 15 3.39 -3.37 -9.91
N PHE A 16 2.46 -3.70 -9.01
CA PHE A 16 1.76 -4.98 -9.04
C PHE A 16 0.76 -5.04 -10.21
N LEU A 17 0.82 -6.13 -10.98
CA LEU A 17 -0.01 -6.38 -12.16
C LEU A 17 -1.01 -7.51 -11.92
N ILE A 18 -1.78 -7.42 -10.82
CA ILE A 18 -2.73 -8.47 -10.38
C ILE A 18 -4.20 -8.07 -10.56
N GLU A 19 -4.46 -6.97 -11.27
CA GLU A 19 -5.80 -6.40 -11.40
C GLU A 19 -6.76 -7.35 -12.12
N ASN A 20 -6.29 -8.09 -13.12
CA ASN A 20 -7.11 -9.05 -13.87
C ASN A 20 -7.51 -10.25 -13.02
N GLU A 21 -6.57 -10.74 -12.21
CA GLU A 21 -6.77 -11.84 -11.27
C GLU A 21 -7.79 -11.44 -10.21
N LEU A 22 -7.71 -10.23 -9.67
CA LEU A 22 -8.67 -9.70 -8.69
C LEU A 22 -10.05 -9.44 -9.31
N ALA A 23 -10.09 -8.94 -10.54
CA ALA A 23 -11.34 -8.72 -11.27
C ALA A 23 -12.12 -10.04 -11.47
N SER A 24 -11.42 -11.17 -11.64
CA SER A 24 -12.05 -12.49 -11.76
C SER A 24 -12.81 -12.94 -10.49
N VAL A 25 -12.44 -12.39 -9.33
CA VAL A 25 -13.10 -12.61 -8.03
C VAL A 25 -14.11 -11.50 -7.71
N GLY A 26 -14.13 -10.43 -8.51
CA GLY A 26 -14.94 -9.23 -8.25
C GLY A 26 -14.31 -8.28 -7.22
N CYS A 27 -13.02 -8.43 -6.92
CA CYS A 27 -12.26 -7.55 -6.03
C CYS A 27 -11.64 -6.38 -6.82
N LYS A 28 -11.23 -5.34 -6.11
CA LYS A 28 -10.55 -4.16 -6.68
C LYS A 28 -9.13 -4.04 -6.17
N LEU A 29 -8.19 -3.79 -7.08
CA LEU A 29 -6.83 -3.44 -6.72
C LEU A 29 -6.75 -1.93 -6.42
N GLN A 30 -6.15 -1.56 -5.30
CA GLN A 30 -5.86 -0.17 -4.96
C GLN A 30 -4.36 -0.01 -4.71
N CYS A 31 -3.70 0.69 -5.63
CA CYS A 31 -2.28 1.02 -5.55
C CYS A 31 -2.10 2.54 -5.52
N PRO A 32 -1.03 3.05 -4.89
CA PRO A 32 -0.70 4.47 -5.03
C PRO A 32 -0.44 4.82 -6.51
N GLU A 33 -0.95 5.96 -6.94
CA GLU A 33 -0.86 6.42 -8.32
C GLU A 33 0.59 6.68 -8.77
N PHE A 34 0.78 6.66 -10.09
CA PHE A 34 2.05 6.85 -10.76
C PHE A 34 2.07 8.15 -11.56
N LEU A 35 3.18 8.87 -11.46
CA LEU A 35 3.55 9.94 -12.39
C LEU A 35 4.08 9.34 -13.71
N ARG A 36 3.31 8.46 -14.34
CA ARG A 36 3.71 7.78 -15.59
C ARG A 36 3.84 8.79 -16.73
N ASP A 37 2.77 9.53 -16.99
CA ASP A 37 2.67 10.50 -18.08
C ASP A 37 2.51 11.95 -17.58
N LYS A 38 2.59 12.14 -16.26
CA LYS A 38 2.41 13.44 -15.59
C LYS A 38 3.66 13.83 -14.83
N ILE A 39 3.98 15.12 -14.81
CA ILE A 39 5.12 15.65 -14.05
C ILE A 39 4.78 15.79 -12.56
N GLN A 40 3.51 16.03 -12.23
CA GLN A 40 3.02 16.19 -10.87
C GLN A 40 1.58 15.68 -10.73
N PHE A 41 1.20 15.29 -9.52
CA PHE A 41 -0.17 14.94 -9.17
C PHE A 41 -1.02 16.21 -9.05
N ASP A 42 -2.29 16.11 -9.40
CA ASP A 42 -3.24 17.12 -8.96
C ASP A 42 -3.52 17.01 -7.44
N VAL A 43 -4.24 17.98 -6.88
CA VAL A 43 -4.52 18.02 -5.43
C VAL A 43 -5.32 16.79 -4.98
N SER A 44 -6.24 16.29 -5.80
CA SER A 44 -7.08 15.14 -5.48
C SER A 44 -6.25 13.85 -5.48
N GLU A 45 -5.44 13.66 -6.52
CA GLU A 45 -4.48 12.56 -6.67
C GLU A 45 -3.47 12.54 -5.51
N MET A 46 -2.95 13.72 -5.13
CA MET A 46 -2.05 13.87 -3.99
C MET A 46 -2.73 13.45 -2.67
N VAL A 47 -3.96 13.91 -2.42
CA VAL A 47 -4.70 13.55 -1.20
C VAL A 47 -5.01 12.04 -1.16
N SER A 48 -5.41 11.46 -2.29
CA SER A 48 -5.63 10.01 -2.44
C SER A 48 -4.37 9.22 -2.10
N ASN A 49 -3.24 9.59 -2.71
CA ASN A 49 -1.95 8.95 -2.49
C ASN A 49 -1.44 9.12 -1.05
N CYS A 50 -1.65 10.28 -0.44
CA CYS A 50 -1.28 10.51 0.95
C CYS A 50 -2.08 9.60 1.88
N ARG A 51 -3.40 9.47 1.66
CA ARG A 51 -4.24 8.55 2.44
C ARG A 51 -3.79 7.10 2.29
N LEU A 52 -3.53 6.64 1.06
CA LEU A 52 -3.07 5.28 0.80
C LEU A 52 -1.70 5.00 1.43
N SER A 53 -0.77 5.94 1.29
CA SER A 53 0.57 5.84 1.89
C SER A 53 0.49 5.79 3.41
N ASN A 54 -0.39 6.57 4.04
CA ASN A 54 -0.58 6.57 5.49
C ASN A 54 -1.13 5.23 5.99
N VAL A 55 -2.15 4.68 5.33
CA VAL A 55 -2.71 3.37 5.68
C VAL A 55 -1.64 2.28 5.55
N ARG A 56 -0.85 2.31 4.48
CA ARG A 56 0.28 1.40 4.27
C ARG A 56 1.26 1.44 5.43
N VAL A 57 1.73 2.64 5.79
CA VAL A 57 2.67 2.85 6.92
C VAL A 57 2.06 2.36 8.24
N THR A 58 0.76 2.57 8.47
CA THR A 58 0.09 2.05 9.67
C THR A 58 0.10 0.52 9.72
N VAL A 59 -0.23 -0.14 8.61
CA VAL A 59 -0.24 -1.62 8.53
C VAL A 59 1.17 -2.17 8.69
N GLU A 60 2.16 -1.59 8.00
CA GLU A 60 3.57 -1.99 8.14
C GLU A 60 4.05 -1.84 9.58
N ARG A 61 3.74 -0.71 10.24
CA ARG A 61 4.09 -0.50 11.65
C ARG A 61 3.42 -1.51 12.57
N ALA A 62 2.17 -1.88 12.33
CA ALA A 62 1.47 -2.89 13.11
C ALA A 62 2.10 -4.28 12.92
N LEU A 63 2.38 -4.68 11.68
CA LEU A 63 3.08 -5.93 11.36
C LEU A 63 4.49 -5.95 11.96
N LEU A 64 5.22 -4.85 11.85
CA LEU A 64 6.56 -4.72 12.45
C LEU A 64 6.51 -4.73 13.97
N ALA A 65 5.50 -4.16 14.62
CA ALA A 65 5.35 -4.23 16.07
C ALA A 65 5.14 -5.69 16.52
N GLU A 66 4.29 -6.43 15.79
CA GLU A 66 4.07 -7.86 16.03
C GLU A 66 5.36 -8.66 15.81
N LEU A 67 6.06 -8.43 14.70
CA LEU A 67 7.30 -9.10 14.36
C LEU A 67 8.48 -8.68 15.25
N ASN A 68 8.56 -7.44 15.72
CA ASN A 68 9.64 -6.97 16.60
C ASN A 68 9.56 -7.53 18.02
N SER A 69 8.42 -8.12 18.41
CA SER A 69 8.35 -9.04 19.55
C SER A 69 9.30 -10.25 19.40
N THR A 70 9.82 -10.50 18.18
CA THR A 70 10.82 -11.54 17.85
C THR A 70 12.24 -11.02 17.52
N ASN A 71 12.51 -9.71 17.67
CA ASN A 71 13.86 -9.10 17.65
C ASN A 71 14.61 -9.08 16.28
N ILE A 72 13.92 -9.21 15.13
CA ILE A 72 14.59 -9.40 13.81
C ILE A 72 14.75 -8.10 12.97
N LEU A 73 13.97 -7.02 13.17
CA LEU A 73 13.93 -5.91 12.18
C LEU A 73 13.97 -4.49 12.78
N LYS A 74 15.07 -4.12 13.45
CA LYS A 74 15.29 -2.75 13.97
C LYS A 74 15.94 -1.78 12.97
N GLU A 75 16.60 -2.27 11.92
CA GLU A 75 17.56 -1.45 11.17
C GLU A 75 16.99 -0.75 9.92
N LEU A 76 15.80 -1.12 9.45
CA LEU A 76 15.28 -0.64 8.15
C LEU A 76 14.50 0.70 8.20
N TYR A 77 14.12 1.19 9.38
CA TYR A 77 13.07 2.23 9.51
C TYR A 77 13.52 3.63 9.97
N LEU A 78 14.81 3.82 10.30
CA LEU A 78 15.32 5.13 10.71
C LEU A 78 15.67 6.06 9.54
N THR A 79 15.74 5.54 8.31
CA THR A 79 16.13 6.29 7.11
C THR A 79 14.97 6.96 6.38
N GLU A 80 13.76 6.39 6.40
CA GLU A 80 12.60 6.96 5.68
C GLU A 80 11.86 8.06 6.46
N ALA A 81 12.00 8.10 7.79
CA ALA A 81 11.40 9.13 8.63
C ALA A 81 12.08 10.51 8.53
N SER A 82 13.21 10.61 7.81
CA SER A 82 13.99 11.84 7.69
C SER A 82 13.70 12.64 6.40
N ILE A 83 12.71 12.24 5.59
CA ILE A 83 12.37 12.88 4.30
C ILE A 83 10.89 13.37 4.25
N MET A 84 10.15 13.36 5.36
CA MET A 84 8.96 14.22 5.53
C MET A 84 9.32 15.47 6.33
#